data_AF-A0A9W9ZHX0-F1
#
_entry.id   AF-A0A9W9ZHX0-F1
#
_cell.length_a   1.000
_cell.length_b   1.000
_cell.length_c   1.000
_cell.angle_alpha   90.00
_cell.angle_beta   90.00
_cell.angle_gamma   90.00
#
_symmetry.space_group_name_H-M   'P 1'
#
loop_
_entity.id
_entity.type
_entity.pdbx_description
1 polymer ?
#
loop_
_entity_poly.entity_id
_entity_poly.type
_entity_poly.pdbx_seq_one_letter_code
_entity_poly.pdbx_strand_id
1 'polypeptide(L)'
;MDACEQVIKDLLLHEDSWPFTQAVNLREVPDYLELVTTPMDLGTVKEKLKSLEYPDVDSFVADVRLVFTNSDKYNLSTSDVGQAGKTMEKYFDKLFKEIFQTRTRNPKFNENDD
;
A
#
# COMPACT_ATOMS: atom_id res chain seq x y z
N MET A 1 13.01 -6.86 -3.25
CA MET A 1 11.71 -6.46 -3.85
C MET A 1 10.60 -7.47 -3.56
N ASP A 2 10.88 -8.76 -3.43
CA ASP A 2 9.88 -9.83 -3.22
C ASP A 2 8.93 -9.58 -2.03
N ALA A 3 9.42 -8.98 -0.94
CA ALA A 3 8.57 -8.58 0.19
C ALA A 3 7.51 -7.55 -0.22
N CYS A 4 7.91 -6.50 -0.94
CA CYS A 4 6.99 -5.48 -1.47
C CYS A 4 6.01 -6.09 -2.46
N GLU A 5 6.46 -7.05 -3.27
CA GLU A 5 5.59 -7.76 -4.22
C GLU A 5 4.53 -8.59 -3.50
N GLN A 6 4.89 -9.29 -2.41
CA GLN A 6 3.92 -10.01 -1.58
C GLN A 6 2.91 -9.04 -0.95
N VAL A 7 3.39 -7.94 -0.36
CA VAL A 7 2.52 -6.93 0.26
C VAL A 7 1.51 -6.39 -0.74
N ILE A 8 1.94 -5.95 -1.92
CA ILE A 8 1.01 -5.34 -2.89
C ILE A 8 0.02 -6.37 -3.46
N LYS A 9 0.43 -7.64 -3.62
CA LYS A 9 -0.47 -8.73 -4.01
C LYS A 9 -1.55 -8.95 -2.96
N ASP A 10 -1.17 -9.02 -1.69
CA ASP A 10 -2.11 -9.26 -0.59
C ASP A 10 -3.08 -8.07 -0.41
N LEU A 11 -2.60 -6.84 -0.55
CA LEU A 11 -3.46 -5.66 -0.54
C LEU A 11 -4.48 -5.69 -1.68
N LEU A 12 -4.07 -6.05 -2.91
CA LEU A 12 -4.98 -6.14 -4.06
C LEU A 12 -5.98 -7.30 -3.99
N LEU A 13 -5.73 -8.31 -3.15
CA LEU A 13 -6.64 -9.44 -2.94
C LEU A 13 -7.60 -9.24 -1.76
N HIS A 14 -7.39 -8.21 -0.94
CA HIS A 14 -8.26 -7.92 0.18
C HIS A 14 -9.65 -7.46 -0.30
N GLU A 15 -10.72 -7.87 0.39
CA GLU A 15 -12.11 -7.57 -0.01
C GLU A 15 -12.42 -6.07 -0.05
N ASP A 16 -11.83 -5.30 0.87
CA ASP A 16 -11.96 -3.84 0.95
C ASP A 16 -11.04 -3.07 -0.01
N SER A 17 -10.32 -3.75 -0.91
CA SER A 17 -9.39 -3.07 -1.83
C SER A 17 -10.08 -2.34 -2.99
N TRP A 18 -11.35 -2.63 -3.25
CA TRP A 18 -12.09 -2.19 -4.43
C TRP A 18 -11.98 -0.69 -4.77
N PRO A 19 -11.97 0.28 -3.83
CA PRO A 19 -11.85 1.71 -4.18
C PRO A 19 -10.42 2.12 -4.56
N PHE A 20 -9.44 1.27 -4.24
CA PHE A 20 -8.01 1.61 -4.29
C PHE A 20 -7.26 0.85 -5.37
N THR A 21 -7.94 0.02 -6.17
CA THR A 21 -7.29 -0.81 -7.21
C THR A 21 -6.93 -0.03 -8.47
N GLN A 22 -7.53 1.15 -8.67
CA GLN A 22 -7.33 2.02 -9.84
C GLN A 22 -7.34 3.49 -9.41
N ALA A 23 -6.73 4.34 -10.23
CA ALA A 23 -6.75 5.79 -10.03
C ALA A 23 -8.19 6.34 -10.03
N VAL A 24 -8.44 7.33 -9.17
CA VAL A 24 -9.74 8.03 -9.12
C VAL A 24 -10.03 8.69 -10.46
N ASN A 25 -11.20 8.40 -11.02
CA ASN A 25 -11.66 9.01 -12.27
C ASN A 25 -12.07 10.47 -12.04
N LEU A 26 -11.19 11.41 -12.39
CA LEU A 26 -11.42 12.85 -12.21
C LEU A 26 -12.60 13.41 -13.01
N ARG A 27 -13.12 12.69 -14.00
CA ARG A 27 -14.36 13.09 -14.69
C ARG A 27 -15.60 12.83 -13.82
N GLU A 28 -15.54 11.79 -13.00
CA GLU A 28 -16.61 11.42 -12.07
C GLU A 28 -16.46 12.13 -10.71
N VAL A 29 -15.21 12.44 -10.33
CA VAL A 29 -14.85 13.08 -9.07
C VAL A 29 -14.02 14.35 -9.34
N PRO A 30 -14.65 15.43 -9.87
CA PRO A 30 -13.94 16.60 -10.39
C PRO A 30 -13.24 17.44 -9.31
N ASP A 31 -13.73 17.40 -8.07
CA ASP A 31 -13.19 18.11 -6.91
C ASP A 31 -12.07 17.35 -6.18
N TYR A 32 -11.75 16.12 -6.61
CA TYR A 32 -10.74 15.28 -5.96
C TYR A 32 -9.39 15.98 -5.80
N LEU A 33 -8.94 16.70 -6.84
CA LEU A 33 -7.67 17.41 -6.84
C LEU A 33 -7.66 18.72 -6.04
N GLU A 34 -8.82 19.21 -5.60
CA GLU A 34 -8.87 20.36 -4.69
C GLU A 34 -8.37 19.98 -3.29
N LEU A 35 -8.58 18.72 -2.90
CA LEU A 35 -8.14 18.17 -1.63
C LEU A 35 -6.89 17.31 -1.79
N VAL A 36 -6.82 16.43 -2.78
CA VAL A 36 -5.72 15.47 -2.96
C VAL A 36 -4.67 16.01 -3.92
N THR A 37 -3.48 16.33 -3.39
CA THR A 37 -2.39 16.92 -4.18
C THR A 37 -1.66 15.90 -5.06
N THR A 38 -1.49 14.67 -4.57
CA THR A 38 -0.76 13.62 -5.27
C THR A 38 -1.62 12.36 -5.31
N PRO A 39 -2.40 12.13 -6.38
CA PRO A 39 -3.17 10.91 -6.54
C PRO A 39 -2.27 9.67 -6.51
N MET A 40 -2.76 8.61 -5.89
CA MET A 40 -2.09 7.31 -5.85
C MET A 40 -3.13 6.22 -5.62
N ASP A 41 -2.89 5.05 -6.21
CA ASP A 41 -3.70 3.85 -6.08
C ASP A 41 -2.82 2.60 -6.11
N LEU A 42 -3.32 1.47 -5.61
CA LEU A 42 -2.57 0.21 -5.50
C LEU A 42 -2.21 -0.38 -6.87
N GLY A 43 -2.96 -0.08 -7.92
CA GLY A 43 -2.63 -0.45 -9.30
C GLY A 43 -1.36 0.27 -9.75
N THR A 44 -1.32 1.59 -9.59
CA THR A 44 -0.12 2.41 -9.86
C THR A 44 1.07 1.96 -9.01
N VAL A 45 0.90 1.71 -7.70
CA VAL A 45 1.98 1.19 -6.84
C VAL A 45 2.55 -0.13 -7.38
N LYS A 46 1.69 -1.05 -7.80
CA LYS A 46 2.10 -2.33 -8.38
C LYS A 46 2.88 -2.15 -9.69
N GLU A 47 2.45 -1.23 -10.54
CA GLU A 47 3.14 -0.93 -11.80
C GLU A 47 4.52 -0.31 -11.55
N LYS A 48 4.61 0.70 -10.69
CA LYS A 48 5.89 1.31 -10.28
C LYS A 48 6.86 0.29 -9.69
N LEU A 49 6.35 -0.65 -8.89
CA LEU A 49 7.15 -1.73 -8.33
C LEU A 49 7.71 -2.66 -9.43
N LYS A 50 6.88 -3.04 -10.40
CA LYS A 50 7.30 -3.87 -11.54
C LYS A 50 8.29 -3.18 -12.47
N SER A 51 8.15 -1.87 -12.63
CA SER A 51 9.01 -1.03 -13.43
C SER A 51 10.33 -0.66 -12.72
N LEU A 52 10.56 -1.15 -11.50
CA LEU A 52 11.74 -0.86 -10.68
C LEU A 52 11.92 0.64 -10.39
N GLU A 53 10.81 1.38 -10.26
CA GLU A 53 10.83 2.82 -10.00
C GLU A 53 11.06 3.16 -8.52
N TYR A 54 11.00 2.18 -7.62
CA TYR A 54 11.29 2.37 -6.21
C TYR A 54 12.76 2.10 -5.92
N PRO A 55 13.55 3.13 -5.53
CA PRO A 55 14.96 2.95 -5.18
C PRO A 55 15.15 2.13 -3.89
N ASP A 56 14.14 2.09 -3.02
CA ASP A 56 14.19 1.41 -1.73
C ASP A 56 12.78 0.99 -1.26
N VAL A 57 12.72 0.31 -0.12
CA VAL A 57 11.45 -0.11 0.49
C VAL A 57 10.64 1.09 1.00
N ASP A 58 11.31 2.13 1.48
CA ASP A 58 10.65 3.28 2.11
C ASP A 58 9.85 4.09 1.09
N SER A 59 10.35 4.24 -0.14
CA SER A 59 9.64 4.88 -1.25
C SER A 59 8.40 4.09 -1.70
N PHE A 60 8.46 2.75 -1.69
CA PHE A 60 7.29 1.90 -1.90
C PHE A 60 6.25 2.08 -0.77
N VAL A 61 6.71 2.07 0.49
CA VAL A 61 5.84 2.25 1.67
C VAL A 61 5.17 3.62 1.65
N ALA A 62 5.90 4.67 1.26
CA ALA A 62 5.37 6.02 1.15
C ALA A 62 4.19 6.09 0.18
N ASP A 63 4.29 5.48 -1.00
CA ASP A 63 3.20 5.47 -1.96
C ASP A 63 2.00 4.62 -1.47
N VAL A 64 2.23 3.47 -0.82
CA VAL A 64 1.12 2.69 -0.22
C VAL A 64 0.39 3.51 0.85
N ARG A 65 1.13 4.21 1.71
CA ARG A 65 0.54 5.11 2.74
C ARG A 65 -0.21 6.27 2.13
N LEU A 66 0.28 6.79 1.00
CA LEU A 66 -0.34 7.89 0.29
C LEU A 66 -1.74 7.52 -0.20
N VAL A 67 -1.97 6.27 -0.64
CA VAL A 67 -3.32 5.77 -0.99
C VAL A 67 -4.30 5.98 0.16
N PHE A 68 -3.94 5.55 1.37
CA PHE A 68 -4.82 5.64 2.54
C PHE A 68 -4.94 7.07 3.08
N THR A 69 -3.85 7.83 3.06
CA THR A 69 -3.86 9.25 3.47
C THR A 69 -4.75 10.09 2.55
N ASN A 70 -4.71 9.83 1.24
CA ASN A 70 -5.60 10.45 0.27
C ASN A 70 -7.06 10.06 0.52
N SER A 71 -7.31 8.79 0.84
CA SER A 71 -8.66 8.32 1.19
C SER A 71 -9.19 9.05 2.42
N ASP A 72 -8.40 9.19 3.48
CA ASP A 72 -8.81 9.92 4.69
C ASP A 72 -9.05 11.40 4.45
N LYS A 73 -8.28 12.01 3.56
CA LYS A 73 -8.39 13.43 3.24
C LYS A 73 -9.66 13.75 2.46
N TYR A 74 -10.06 12.84 1.57
CA TYR A 74 -11.18 13.05 0.67
C TYR A 74 -12.50 12.44 1.19
N ASN A 75 -12.45 11.22 1.73
CA ASN A 75 -13.62 10.46 2.12
C ASN A 75 -13.96 10.67 3.60
N LEU A 76 -15.26 10.77 3.90
CA LEU A 76 -15.74 10.77 5.28
C LEU A 76 -15.44 9.43 5.96
N SER A 77 -15.01 9.44 7.21
CA SER A 77 -14.70 8.22 7.98
C SER A 77 -15.89 7.28 8.16
N THR A 78 -17.12 7.77 7.97
CA THR A 78 -18.36 6.99 8.06
C THR A 78 -18.84 6.47 6.71
N SER A 79 -18.21 6.87 5.60
CA SER A 79 -18.52 6.34 4.27
C SER A 79 -17.90 4.96 4.06
N ASP A 80 -18.47 4.16 3.16
CA ASP A 80 -17.96 2.81 2.85
C ASP A 80 -16.49 2.86 2.39
N VAL A 81 -16.12 3.84 1.55
CA VAL A 81 -14.73 4.04 1.09
C VAL A 81 -13.81 4.46 2.25
N GLY A 82 -14.27 5.36 3.12
CA GLY A 82 -13.50 5.79 4.29
C GLY A 82 -13.23 4.62 5.26
N GLN A 83 -14.25 3.79 5.52
CA GLN A 83 -14.11 2.60 6.35
C GLN A 83 -13.19 1.56 5.71
N ALA A 84 -13.34 1.29 4.41
CA ALA A 84 -12.45 0.42 3.65
C ALA A 84 -10.99 0.91 3.74
N GLY A 85 -10.75 2.22 3.59
CA GLY A 85 -9.42 2.82 3.73
C GLY A 85 -8.80 2.56 5.10
N LYS A 86 -9.56 2.72 6.18
CA LYS A 86 -9.10 2.42 7.55
C LYS A 86 -8.84 0.94 7.78
N THR A 87 -9.65 0.04 7.22
CA THR A 87 -9.41 -1.40 7.31
C THR A 87 -8.13 -1.78 6.56
N MET A 88 -7.98 -1.29 5.33
CA MET A 88 -6.82 -1.55 4.48
C MET A 88 -5.51 -1.00 5.06
N GLU A 89 -5.53 0.19 5.67
CA GLU A 89 -4.36 0.75 6.34
C GLU A 89 -3.88 -0.13 7.50
N LYS A 90 -4.80 -0.60 8.35
CA LYS A 90 -4.49 -1.52 9.45
C LYS A 90 -4.00 -2.88 8.94
N TYR A 91 -4.57 -3.36 7.84
CA TYR A 91 -4.13 -4.60 7.21
C TYR A 91 -2.71 -4.47 6.67
N PHE A 92 -2.39 -3.35 6.01
CA PHE A 92 -1.04 -3.01 5.59
C PHE A 92 -0.06 -2.97 6.76
N ASP A 93 -0.40 -2.31 7.88
CA ASP A 93 0.43 -2.28 9.09
C ASP A 93 0.80 -3.68 9.59
N LYS A 94 -0.20 -4.57 9.61
CA LYS A 94 -0.02 -5.97 10.03
C LYS A 94 0.91 -6.71 9.08
N LEU A 95 0.65 -6.66 7.76
CA LEU A 95 1.47 -7.31 6.75
C LEU A 95 2.91 -6.82 6.80
N PHE A 96 3.10 -5.49 6.87
CA PHE A 96 4.41 -4.88 6.92
C PHE A 96 5.17 -5.32 8.17
N LYS A 97 4.53 -5.32 9.33
CA LYS A 97 5.11 -5.83 10.57
C LYS A 97 5.52 -7.29 10.44
N GLU A 98 4.63 -8.15 9.94
CA GLU A 98 4.88 -9.59 9.81
C GLU A 98 6.02 -9.87 8.84
N ILE A 99 6.03 -9.27 7.65
CA ILE A 99 7.02 -9.56 6.61
C ILE A 99 8.40 -9.00 6.96
N PHE A 100 8.47 -7.81 7.55
CA PHE A 100 9.75 -7.15 7.83
C PHE A 100 10.32 -7.48 9.21
N GLN A 101 9.51 -7.81 10.22
CA GLN A 101 10.03 -8.25 11.53
C GLN A 101 10.37 -9.74 11.59
N THR A 102 9.67 -10.60 10.84
CA THR A 102 10.03 -12.04 10.78
C THR A 102 11.37 -12.27 10.07
N ARG A 103 11.69 -11.48 9.04
CA ARG A 103 12.97 -11.56 8.33
C ARG A 103 14.17 -11.14 9.17
N THR A 104 14.01 -10.21 10.11
CA THR A 104 15.08 -9.85 11.06
C THR A 104 15.33 -10.90 12.15
N ARG A 105 14.41 -11.85 12.35
CA ARG A 105 14.45 -12.84 13.44
C ARG A 105 15.00 -14.21 13.06
N ASN A 106 15.46 -14.42 11.83
CA ASN A 106 15.98 -15.74 11.40
C ASN A 106 17.50 -15.70 11.09
N PRO A 107 18.38 -15.79 12.12
CA PRO A 107 19.85 -15.76 11.95
C PRO A 107 20.49 -17.14 11.74
N LYS A 108 19.83 -18.11 11.09
CA LYS A 108 20.42 -19.45 10.92
C LYS A 108 20.98 -19.70 9.52
N PHE A 109 22.25 -19.35 9.35
CA PHE A 109 23.31 -20.26 8.89
C PHE A 109 24.63 -19.73 9.47
N ASN A 110 25.04 -20.26 10.62
CA ASN A 110 26.41 -20.14 11.10
C ASN A 110 27.12 -21.36 10.51
N GLU A 111 27.69 -21.19 9.31
CA GLU A 111 28.71 -22.10 8.82
C GLU A 111 29.93 -21.94 9.73
N ASN A 112 30.47 -23.08 10.18
CA ASN A 112 31.83 -23.35 10.69
C ASN A 112 31.79 -24.28 11.91
N ASP A 113 31.61 -25.57 11.63
CA ASP A 113 32.18 -26.66 12.44
C ASP A 113 32.92 -27.59 11.46
N ASP A 114 34.16 -27.21 11.12
CA ASP A 114 35.26 -28.07 10.65
C ASP A 114 36.58 -27.49 11.18
#